data_AF-A0A6J1CSA3-F1
#
_entry.id   AF-A0A6J1CSA3-F1
#
_cell.length_a   1.000
_cell.length_b   1.000
_cell.length_c   1.000
_cell.angle_alpha   90.00
_cell.angle_beta   90.00
_cell.angle_gamma   90.00
#
_symmetry.space_group_name_H-M   'P 1'
#
loop_
_entity.id
_entity.type
_entity.pdbx_description
1 polymer ?
#
loop_
_entity_poly.entity_id
_entity_poly.type
_entity_poly.pdbx_seq_one_letter_code
_entity_poly.pdbx_strand_id
1 'polypeptide(L)'
;MEDESLQKVAISGPILASLIQRFSSTAGAVDGLLFGHVSEITPLSLSDDSSSSTNIEPSVRVATVTRFLCSGTTNSFYDSSGQVDSQSLNRLLSHHADGHAQTHDSLIGWFSGRRRTQLRPSMREFLVSLSLSSMKQLSIPVKDAVNPTNLTPSVFLLLTSPQSDRIIHTHEYRAFQFRPSNELFEAKSIDIVNIGPAFRGHYGSFTPDSPFPHLVCEMRVSPMNEDKNDENLNLIKQNSKDQKQLNMCAEGFEVGSLTRLLGSEAANYTAGLEDLYEKMLAKVENLARLVEKSSTQVLEQENHNRKLKYKVARCPGFE
;
A
#
# COMPACT_ATOMS: atom_id res chain seq x y z
N MET A 1 -3.25 4.83 -27.46
CA MET A 1 -3.06 3.58 -26.71
C MET A 1 -4.02 3.67 -25.55
N GLU A 2 -4.91 2.69 -25.37
CA GLU A 2 -5.90 2.74 -24.29
C GLU A 2 -5.18 2.60 -22.94
N ASP A 3 -5.54 3.45 -21.97
CA ASP A 3 -5.02 3.32 -20.62
C ASP A 3 -5.55 2.03 -19.97
N GLU A 4 -4.64 1.27 -19.41
CA GLU A 4 -4.92 0.05 -18.67
C GLU A 4 -5.86 0.32 -17.47
N SER A 5 -7.00 -0.37 -17.44
CA SER A 5 -8.03 -0.13 -16.41
C SER A 5 -7.82 -0.99 -15.17
N LEU A 6 -7.92 -0.37 -13.99
CA LEU A 6 -8.03 -1.07 -12.71
C LEU A 6 -9.46 -1.58 -12.53
N GLN A 7 -9.64 -2.76 -11.95
CA GLN A 7 -10.99 -3.23 -11.60
C GLN A 7 -11.44 -2.66 -10.25
N LYS A 8 -10.54 -2.69 -9.25
CA LYS A 8 -10.82 -2.26 -7.89
C LYS A 8 -9.57 -1.74 -7.17
N VAL A 9 -9.79 -1.02 -6.07
CA VAL A 9 -8.75 -0.57 -5.15
C VAL A 9 -8.92 -1.30 -3.82
N ALA A 10 -7.91 -2.08 -3.42
CA ALA A 10 -7.89 -2.77 -2.14
C ALA A 10 -7.18 -1.92 -1.07
N ILE A 11 -7.76 -1.83 0.12
CA ILE A 11 -7.19 -1.12 1.26
C ILE A 11 -7.50 -1.88 2.54
N SER A 12 -6.54 -1.97 3.47
CA SER A 12 -6.81 -2.60 4.76
C SER A 12 -7.64 -1.71 5.68
N GLY A 13 -8.47 -2.33 6.53
CA GLY A 13 -9.25 -1.61 7.55
C GLY A 13 -8.42 -0.64 8.41
N PRO A 14 -7.25 -1.06 8.96
CA PRO A 14 -6.38 -0.17 9.74
C PRO A 14 -5.87 1.05 8.97
N ILE A 15 -5.50 0.90 7.69
CA ILE A 15 -5.01 2.01 6.86
C ILE A 15 -6.14 3.00 6.61
N LEU A 16 -7.32 2.51 6.21
CA LEU A 16 -8.50 3.35 5.97
C LEU A 16 -8.92 4.09 7.24
N ALA A 17 -8.96 3.39 8.39
CA ALA A 17 -9.28 3.99 9.68
C ALA A 17 -8.27 5.08 10.07
N SER A 18 -6.97 4.84 9.90
CA SER A 18 -5.91 5.81 10.15
C SER A 18 -6.05 7.04 9.23
N LEU A 19 -6.38 6.84 7.96
CA LEU A 19 -6.58 7.92 7.01
C LEU A 19 -7.80 8.78 7.38
N ILE A 20 -8.93 8.16 7.74
CA ILE A 20 -10.14 8.85 8.24
C ILE A 20 -9.84 9.60 9.55
N GLN A 21 -9.10 8.98 10.47
CA GLN A 21 -8.70 9.61 11.73
C GLN A 21 -7.87 10.87 11.47
N ARG A 22 -6.86 10.77 10.59
CA ARG A 22 -6.01 11.91 10.22
C ARG A 22 -6.83 13.05 9.66
N PHE A 23 -7.70 12.79 8.69
CA PHE A 23 -8.62 13.80 8.13
C PHE A 23 -9.56 14.40 9.19
N SER A 24 -10.08 13.59 10.10
CA SER A 24 -11.01 14.03 11.15
C SER A 24 -10.33 14.90 12.21
N SER A 25 -9.07 14.58 12.55
CA SER A 25 -8.27 15.32 13.54
C SER A 25 -7.77 16.68 13.05
N THR A 26 -7.64 16.88 11.74
CA THR A 26 -7.16 18.13 11.16
C THR A 26 -8.28 19.16 11.04
N ALA A 27 -8.04 20.42 11.44
CA ALA A 27 -9.05 21.48 11.36
C ALA A 27 -9.49 21.84 9.93
N GLY A 28 -8.62 21.62 8.93
CA GLY A 28 -8.82 21.99 7.53
C GLY A 28 -8.90 20.80 6.57
N ALA A 29 -8.81 21.12 5.28
CA ALA A 29 -8.59 20.12 4.24
C ALA A 29 -7.16 19.54 4.32
N VAL A 30 -7.00 18.31 3.86
CA VAL A 30 -5.71 17.60 3.85
C VAL A 30 -5.49 16.94 2.51
N ASP A 31 -4.23 16.76 2.15
CA ASP A 31 -3.83 15.90 1.04
C ASP A 31 -2.74 14.93 1.50
N GLY A 32 -2.43 13.99 0.61
CA GLY A 32 -1.32 13.09 0.83
C GLY A 32 -1.13 12.08 -0.28
N LEU A 33 -0.06 11.30 -0.17
CA LEU A 33 0.36 10.31 -1.15
C LEU A 33 -0.07 8.90 -0.72
N LEU A 34 -0.42 8.06 -1.69
CA LEU A 34 -0.79 6.66 -1.50
C LEU A 34 0.28 5.76 -2.12
N PHE A 35 0.71 4.77 -1.36
CA PHE A 35 1.72 3.82 -1.81
C PHE A 35 1.22 2.38 -1.69
N GLY A 36 1.81 1.53 -2.52
CA GLY A 36 1.52 0.11 -2.57
C GLY A 36 1.93 -0.46 -3.91
N HIS A 37 1.12 -1.37 -4.43
CA HIS A 37 1.42 -2.08 -5.67
C HIS A 37 0.16 -2.39 -6.46
N VAL A 38 0.34 -2.71 -7.74
CA VAL A 38 -0.72 -3.22 -8.61
C VAL A 38 -0.37 -4.66 -8.95
N SER A 39 -1.31 -5.57 -8.72
CA SER A 39 -1.19 -6.98 -9.10
C SER A 39 -2.20 -7.33 -10.18
N GLU A 40 -1.80 -8.25 -11.05
CA GLU A 40 -2.64 -8.83 -12.09
C GLU A 40 -3.12 -10.21 -11.64
N ILE A 41 -4.44 -10.35 -11.53
CA ILE A 41 -5.12 -11.55 -11.07
C ILE A 41 -5.84 -12.14 -12.27
N THR A 42 -5.48 -13.36 -12.66
CA THR A 42 -6.23 -14.10 -13.68
C THR A 42 -7.32 -14.89 -12.98
N PRO A 43 -8.61 -14.55 -13.15
CA PRO A 43 -9.68 -15.37 -12.62
C PRO A 43 -9.63 -16.77 -13.25
N LEU A 44 -9.92 -17.78 -12.44
CA LEU A 44 -10.15 -19.15 -12.89
C LEU A 44 -11.66 -19.33 -13.01
N SER A 45 -12.27 -18.83 -14.09
CA SER A 45 -13.65 -19.19 -14.42
C SER A 45 -13.63 -20.28 -15.50
N LEU A 46 -14.16 -21.45 -15.13
CA LEU A 46 -14.40 -22.55 -16.05
C LEU A 46 -15.74 -22.28 -16.72
N SER A 47 -15.71 -21.96 -18.01
CA SER A 47 -16.91 -21.87 -18.84
C SER A 47 -17.27 -23.25 -19.39
N ASP A 48 -18.53 -23.66 -19.26
CA ASP A 48 -19.05 -24.93 -19.84
C ASP A 48 -19.26 -24.85 -21.37
N ASP A 49 -19.07 -23.68 -21.98
CA ASP A 49 -19.28 -23.51 -23.42
C ASP A 49 -18.06 -23.96 -24.24
N SER A 50 -18.21 -25.11 -24.90
CA SER A 50 -17.26 -25.74 -25.82
C SER A 50 -17.14 -25.03 -27.18
N SER A 51 -17.08 -23.69 -27.19
CA SER A 51 -16.77 -22.93 -28.40
C SER A 51 -15.29 -22.54 -28.41
N SER A 52 -14.58 -23.04 -29.42
CA SER A 52 -13.15 -22.85 -29.66
C SER A 52 -12.82 -21.41 -30.06
N SER A 53 -12.73 -20.52 -29.08
CA SER A 53 -11.85 -19.36 -29.14
C SER A 53 -10.97 -19.37 -27.90
N THR A 54 -9.68 -19.13 -28.08
CA THR A 54 -8.71 -18.83 -27.02
C THR A 54 -9.17 -17.58 -26.25
N ASN A 55 -10.19 -17.71 -25.41
CA ASN A 55 -10.63 -16.68 -24.49
C ASN A 55 -9.71 -16.77 -23.27
N ILE A 56 -8.52 -16.18 -23.39
CA ILE A 56 -7.76 -15.78 -22.20
C ILE A 56 -8.72 -14.87 -21.43
N GLU A 57 -9.22 -15.32 -20.27
CA GLU A 57 -10.07 -14.46 -19.44
C GLU A 57 -9.32 -13.15 -19.17
N PRO A 58 -10.00 -12.00 -19.23
CA PRO A 58 -9.33 -10.72 -19.06
C PRO A 58 -8.72 -10.68 -17.67
N SER A 59 -7.40 -10.52 -17.63
CA SER A 59 -6.68 -10.39 -16.39
C SER A 59 -7.14 -9.13 -15.65
N VAL A 60 -7.40 -9.30 -14.37
CA VAL A 60 -7.98 -8.28 -13.51
C VAL A 60 -6.85 -7.59 -12.76
N ARG A 61 -6.77 -6.26 -12.89
CA ARG A 61 -5.77 -5.49 -12.13
C ARG A 61 -6.37 -4.91 -10.86
N VAL A 62 -5.69 -5.16 -9.75
CA VAL A 62 -6.06 -4.66 -8.41
C VAL A 62 -4.95 -3.77 -7.89
N ALA A 63 -5.29 -2.53 -7.52
CA ALA A 63 -4.36 -1.65 -6.84
C ALA A 63 -4.51 -1.81 -5.33
N THR A 64 -3.46 -2.26 -4.65
CA THR A 64 -3.45 -2.49 -3.20
C THR A 64 -2.71 -1.36 -2.50
N VAL A 65 -3.42 -0.61 -1.65
CA VAL A 65 -2.86 0.46 -0.80
C VAL A 65 -2.28 -0.16 0.47
N THR A 66 -0.97 -0.02 0.67
CA THR A 66 -0.24 -0.57 1.82
C THR A 66 0.16 0.50 2.83
N ARG A 67 0.31 1.76 2.38
CA ARG A 67 0.63 2.90 3.26
C ARG A 67 0.21 4.23 2.63
N PHE A 68 0.19 5.27 3.46
CA PHE A 68 -0.03 6.63 3.01
C PHE A 68 0.90 7.61 3.74
N LEU A 69 1.11 8.78 3.13
CA LEU A 69 1.82 9.90 3.74
C LEU A 69 0.92 11.13 3.71
N CYS A 70 0.72 11.77 4.86
CA CYS A 70 -0.13 12.94 5.00
C CYS A 70 0.68 14.07 5.64
N SER A 71 0.76 15.23 4.96
CA SER A 71 1.43 16.42 5.50
C SER A 71 0.56 17.16 6.54
N GLY A 72 -0.74 16.81 6.63
CA GLY A 72 -1.69 17.48 7.52
C GLY A 72 -2.15 18.85 7.03
N THR A 73 -1.73 19.27 5.84
CA THR A 73 -2.18 20.49 5.15
C THR A 73 -2.45 20.19 3.69
N THR A 74 -3.11 21.11 2.99
CA THR A 74 -3.19 21.07 1.52
C THR A 74 -1.93 21.66 0.87
N ASN A 75 -1.76 21.39 -0.42
CA ASN A 75 -0.68 21.89 -1.27
C ASN A 75 0.70 21.43 -0.77
N SER A 76 0.80 20.18 -0.31
CA SER A 76 2.04 19.66 0.28
C SER A 76 3.11 19.30 -0.76
N PHE A 77 2.70 18.94 -1.99
CA PHE A 77 3.58 18.58 -3.10
C PHE A 77 3.18 19.22 -4.43
N TYR A 78 2.19 20.12 -4.42
CA TYR A 78 1.65 20.78 -5.60
C TYR A 78 1.22 22.21 -5.27
N ASP A 79 1.12 23.07 -6.28
CA ASP A 79 0.77 24.48 -6.14
C ASP A 79 -0.74 24.76 -6.25
N SER A 80 -1.16 26.02 -6.11
CA SER A 80 -2.58 26.39 -6.23
C SER A 80 -3.18 26.13 -7.62
N SER A 81 -2.35 26.03 -8.65
CA SER A 81 -2.75 25.72 -10.03
C SER A 81 -2.85 24.22 -10.29
N GLY A 82 -2.46 23.37 -9.33
CA GLY A 82 -2.47 21.92 -9.45
C GLY A 82 -1.23 21.34 -10.15
N GLN A 83 -0.18 22.14 -10.33
CA GLN A 83 1.10 21.65 -10.83
C GLN A 83 1.91 21.03 -9.69
N VAL A 84 2.39 19.81 -9.92
CA VAL A 84 3.20 19.09 -8.94
C VAL A 84 4.61 19.66 -8.95
N ASP A 85 5.10 20.04 -7.77
CA ASP A 85 6.49 20.43 -7.58
C ASP A 85 7.34 19.17 -7.36
N SER A 86 8.13 18.82 -8.38
CA SER A 86 9.05 17.69 -8.36
C SER A 86 10.02 17.73 -7.16
N GLN A 87 10.44 18.91 -6.70
CA GLN A 87 11.37 18.99 -5.56
C GLN A 87 10.67 18.63 -4.25
N SER A 88 9.49 19.18 -4.00
CA SER A 88 8.67 18.83 -2.83
C SER A 88 8.24 17.37 -2.85
N LEU A 89 7.81 16.86 -4.01
CA LEU A 89 7.49 15.45 -4.17
C LEU A 89 8.70 14.57 -3.88
N ASN A 90 9.87 14.88 -4.46
CA ASN A 90 11.10 14.12 -4.22
C ASN A 90 11.53 14.17 -2.75
N ARG A 91 11.34 15.28 -2.04
CA ARG A 91 11.62 15.32 -0.59
C ARG A 91 10.74 14.33 0.18
N LEU A 92 9.46 14.26 -0.16
CA LEU A 92 8.52 13.30 0.44
C LEU A 92 8.84 11.84 0.08
N LEU A 93 9.38 11.60 -1.12
CA LEU A 93 9.79 10.27 -1.59
C LEU A 93 11.16 9.85 -1.06
N SER A 94 12.14 10.75 -0.97
CA SER A 94 13.52 10.46 -0.56
C SER A 94 13.64 10.10 0.92
N HIS A 95 12.80 10.70 1.78
CA HIS A 95 12.72 10.29 3.20
C HIS A 95 12.26 8.83 3.39
N HIS A 96 11.84 8.16 2.32
CA HIS A 96 11.45 6.75 2.31
C HIS A 96 12.58 5.81 1.86
N ALA A 97 13.69 6.33 1.31
CA ALA A 97 14.78 5.50 0.78
C ALA A 97 15.82 5.08 1.84
N ASP A 98 15.76 5.63 3.06
CA ASP A 98 16.73 5.33 4.11
C ASP A 98 16.41 4.00 4.83
N GLY A 99 17.06 2.92 4.39
CA GLY A 99 17.77 2.03 5.33
C GLY A 99 17.34 0.57 5.46
N HIS A 100 16.04 0.20 5.51
CA HIS A 100 15.70 -1.13 6.08
C HIS A 100 14.52 -1.94 5.51
N ALA A 101 13.90 -1.60 4.38
CA ALA A 101 12.87 -2.49 3.83
C ALA A 101 12.92 -2.54 2.30
N GLN A 102 12.88 -3.76 1.77
CA GLN A 102 12.87 -4.04 0.35
C GLN A 102 11.73 -3.32 -0.37
N THR A 103 12.14 -2.59 -1.40
CA THR A 103 11.44 -2.05 -2.56
C THR A 103 10.24 -2.87 -3.07
N HIS A 104 9.08 -2.75 -2.41
CA HIS A 104 7.81 -3.28 -2.95
C HIS A 104 6.64 -2.29 -2.94
N ASP A 105 6.81 -1.11 -2.36
CA ASP A 105 5.77 -0.07 -2.28
C ASP A 105 6.13 1.13 -3.16
N SER A 106 5.53 1.17 -4.34
CA SER A 106 5.60 2.30 -5.28
C SER A 106 4.50 3.31 -4.98
N LEU A 107 4.68 4.56 -5.44
CA LEU A 107 3.61 5.55 -5.40
C LEU A 107 2.52 5.13 -6.39
N ILE A 108 1.34 4.74 -5.91
CA ILE A 108 0.22 4.31 -6.74
C ILE A 108 -0.80 5.42 -6.99
N GLY A 109 -0.74 6.49 -6.18
CA GLY A 109 -1.73 7.54 -6.24
C GLY A 109 -1.62 8.56 -5.11
N TRP A 110 -2.72 9.27 -4.88
CA TRP A 110 -2.82 10.31 -3.85
C TRP A 110 -4.25 10.41 -3.32
N PHE A 111 -4.43 11.14 -2.22
CA PHE A 111 -5.76 11.38 -1.64
C PHE A 111 -5.98 12.84 -1.29
N SER A 112 -7.25 13.23 -1.25
CA SER A 112 -7.73 14.55 -0.86
C SER A 112 -8.86 14.39 0.14
N GLY A 113 -8.75 15.05 1.29
CA GLY A 113 -9.77 15.13 2.32
C GLY A 113 -10.33 16.55 2.40
N ARG A 114 -11.62 16.73 2.08
CA ARG A 114 -12.28 18.04 2.07
C ARG A 114 -13.54 18.03 2.92
N ARG A 115 -13.80 19.13 3.62
CA ARG A 115 -14.96 19.22 4.52
C ARG A 115 -16.15 19.86 3.83
N ARG A 116 -17.35 19.33 4.07
CA ARG A 116 -18.62 19.92 3.60
C ARG A 116 -18.70 20.04 2.08
N THR A 117 -18.12 19.09 1.35
CA THR A 117 -18.09 19.08 -0.12
C THR A 117 -18.74 17.83 -0.70
N GLN A 118 -19.17 17.91 -1.95
CA GLN A 118 -19.64 16.74 -2.70
C GLN A 118 -18.50 15.76 -2.98
N LEU A 119 -18.83 14.47 -3.07
CA LEU A 119 -17.90 13.38 -3.35
C LEU A 119 -17.57 13.29 -4.86
N ARG A 120 -17.15 14.42 -5.46
CA ARG A 120 -16.72 14.54 -6.85
C ARG A 120 -15.35 15.22 -6.95
N PRO A 121 -14.46 14.78 -7.84
CA PRO A 121 -13.21 15.48 -8.10
C PRO A 121 -13.45 16.91 -8.60
N SER A 122 -12.57 17.82 -8.21
CA SER A 122 -12.51 19.22 -8.61
C SER A 122 -11.47 19.42 -9.70
N MET A 123 -11.50 20.59 -10.35
CA MET A 123 -10.51 20.95 -11.37
C MET A 123 -9.06 20.89 -10.83
N ARG A 124 -8.85 21.27 -9.57
CA ARG A 124 -7.52 21.14 -8.94
C ARG A 124 -7.08 19.68 -8.85
N GLU A 125 -7.97 18.81 -8.37
CA GLU A 125 -7.66 17.38 -8.23
C GLU A 125 -7.42 16.73 -9.60
N PHE A 126 -8.13 17.18 -10.63
CA PHE A 126 -7.87 16.79 -12.01
C PHE A 126 -6.45 17.18 -12.47
N LEU A 127 -6.05 18.45 -12.29
CA LEU A 127 -4.74 18.92 -12.72
C LEU A 127 -3.59 18.25 -11.97
N VAL A 128 -3.76 17.99 -10.67
CA VAL A 128 -2.77 17.25 -9.86
C VAL A 128 -2.63 15.81 -10.36
N SER A 129 -3.73 15.10 -10.60
CA SER A 129 -3.68 13.74 -11.13
C SER A 129 -3.06 13.69 -12.53
N LEU A 130 -3.36 14.68 -13.38
CA LEU A 130 -2.74 14.81 -14.70
C LEU A 130 -1.23 15.03 -14.60
N SER A 131 -0.81 15.95 -13.73
CA SER A 131 0.60 16.26 -13.49
C SER A 131 1.37 15.04 -12.94
N LEU A 132 0.80 14.32 -11.96
CA LEU A 132 1.38 13.08 -11.43
C LEU A 132 1.47 11.96 -12.49
N SER A 133 0.42 11.77 -13.29
CA SER A 133 0.41 10.74 -14.33
C SER A 133 1.39 11.00 -15.47
N SER A 134 1.77 12.26 -15.67
CA SER A 134 2.75 12.67 -16.70
C SER A 134 4.20 12.40 -16.28
N MET A 135 4.44 12.14 -14.98
CA MET A 135 5.76 11.90 -14.42
C MET A 135 6.19 10.43 -14.60
N LYS A 136 6.91 10.15 -15.69
CA LYS A 136 7.40 8.79 -16.02
C LYS A 136 8.30 8.16 -14.97
N GLN A 137 8.97 8.96 -14.13
CA GLN A 137 9.80 8.46 -13.03
C GLN A 137 9.00 7.76 -11.92
N LEU A 138 7.68 7.93 -11.91
CA LEU A 138 6.79 7.31 -10.92
C LEU A 138 6.13 6.05 -11.47
N SER A 139 6.66 5.47 -12.55
CA SER A 139 6.11 4.25 -13.13
C SER A 139 6.16 3.09 -12.15
N ILE A 140 5.08 2.32 -12.12
CA ILE A 140 4.83 1.23 -11.19
C ILE A 140 4.86 -0.07 -12.00
N PRO A 141 5.75 -1.01 -11.70
CA PRO A 141 5.69 -2.33 -12.32
C PRO A 141 4.44 -3.08 -11.84
N VAL A 142 3.67 -3.63 -12.76
CA VAL A 142 2.55 -4.53 -12.43
C VAL A 142 3.11 -5.88 -12.02
N LYS A 143 2.78 -6.32 -10.80
CA LYS A 143 3.16 -7.64 -10.27
C LYS A 143 2.33 -8.72 -10.94
N ASP A 144 2.93 -9.89 -11.14
CA ASP A 144 2.29 -11.12 -11.64
C ASP A 144 1.73 -11.03 -13.08
N ALA A 145 2.02 -9.93 -13.79
CA ALA A 145 1.68 -9.78 -15.20
C ALA A 145 2.55 -10.69 -16.08
N VAL A 146 1.91 -11.36 -17.04
CA VAL A 146 2.60 -12.22 -18.04
C VAL A 146 3.59 -11.42 -18.88
N ASN A 147 3.27 -10.15 -19.14
CA ASN A 147 4.16 -9.19 -19.79
C ASN A 147 4.45 -8.02 -18.82
N PRO A 148 5.72 -7.59 -18.67
CA PRO A 148 6.07 -6.49 -17.78
C PRO A 148 5.45 -5.18 -18.30
N THR A 149 4.38 -4.76 -17.65
CA THR A 149 3.67 -3.51 -17.93
C THR A 149 3.93 -2.53 -16.79
N ASN A 150 4.06 -1.25 -17.15
CA ASN A 150 4.30 -0.18 -16.22
C ASN A 150 3.09 0.75 -16.21
N LEU A 151 2.53 0.96 -15.02
CA LEU A 151 1.43 1.89 -14.81
C LEU A 151 1.93 3.21 -14.25
N THR A 152 1.26 4.31 -14.58
CA THR A 152 1.49 5.58 -13.90
C THR A 152 0.61 5.67 -12.65
N PRO A 153 0.99 6.48 -11.65
CA PRO A 153 0.16 6.69 -10.46
C PRO A 153 -1.19 7.29 -10.89
N SER A 154 -2.25 6.52 -10.71
CA SER A 154 -3.60 6.84 -11.21
C SER A 154 -4.69 6.70 -10.17
N VAL A 155 -4.38 6.18 -8.98
CA VAL A 155 -5.36 6.04 -7.90
C VAL A 155 -5.59 7.39 -7.23
N PHE A 156 -6.84 7.80 -7.13
CA PHE A 156 -7.25 8.99 -6.39
C PHE A 156 -8.33 8.63 -5.37
N LEU A 157 -8.06 8.87 -4.09
CA LEU A 157 -9.03 8.68 -3.02
C LEU A 157 -9.56 10.04 -2.53
N LEU A 158 -10.87 10.22 -2.59
CA LEU A 158 -11.54 11.42 -2.08
C LEU A 158 -12.28 11.08 -0.79
N LEU A 159 -12.02 11.85 0.27
CA LEU A 159 -12.74 11.80 1.53
C LEU A 159 -13.52 13.09 1.75
N THR A 160 -14.75 12.96 2.22
CA THR A 160 -15.56 14.12 2.62
C THR A 160 -16.21 13.92 3.97
N SER A 161 -16.46 15.06 4.64
CA SER A 161 -17.30 15.12 5.83
C SER A 161 -18.61 15.83 5.50
N PRO A 162 -19.70 15.49 6.21
CA PRO A 162 -21.03 15.91 5.82
C PRO A 162 -21.19 17.43 6.03
N GLN A 163 -22.09 18.03 5.26
CA GLN A 163 -22.33 19.48 5.29
C GLN A 163 -23.03 19.95 6.58
N SER A 164 -23.75 19.08 7.28
CA SER A 164 -24.50 19.43 8.48
C SER A 164 -23.84 18.93 9.76
N ASP A 165 -23.71 19.80 10.77
CA ASP A 165 -23.44 19.40 12.15
C ASP A 165 -24.67 18.67 12.70
N ARG A 166 -24.62 17.35 12.70
CA ARG A 166 -25.62 16.48 13.32
C ARG A 166 -24.92 15.58 14.33
N ILE A 167 -25.72 15.05 15.26
CA ILE A 167 -25.33 14.03 16.25
C ILE A 167 -24.66 12.80 15.58
N ILE A 168 -24.87 12.63 14.28
CA ILE A 168 -24.32 11.54 13.46
C ILE A 168 -23.23 12.11 12.53
N HIS A 169 -22.02 11.58 12.64
CA HIS A 169 -20.92 11.85 11.72
C HIS A 169 -20.85 10.76 10.65
N THR A 170 -21.17 11.12 9.40
CA THR A 170 -21.05 10.21 8.25
C THR A 170 -19.74 10.47 7.52
N HIS A 171 -18.82 9.51 7.54
CA HIS A 171 -17.59 9.59 6.75
C HIS A 171 -17.82 8.98 5.37
N GLU A 172 -17.76 9.80 4.33
CA GLU A 172 -17.92 9.35 2.95
C GLU A 172 -16.57 9.34 2.24
N TYR A 173 -16.29 8.28 1.50
CA TYR A 173 -15.06 8.14 0.72
C TYR A 173 -15.35 7.44 -0.62
N ARG A 174 -14.57 7.79 -1.64
CA ARG A 174 -14.68 7.19 -2.98
C ARG A 174 -13.32 7.14 -3.66
N ALA A 175 -13.04 6.01 -4.30
CA ALA A 175 -11.84 5.84 -5.11
C ALA A 175 -12.17 6.11 -6.59
N PHE A 176 -11.20 6.70 -7.27
CA PHE A 176 -11.23 6.94 -8.69
C PHE A 176 -9.91 6.46 -9.29
N GLN A 177 -9.98 5.98 -10.53
CA GLN A 177 -8.83 5.86 -11.40
C GLN A 177 -8.82 7.08 -12.33
N PHE A 178 -7.72 7.82 -12.35
CA PHE A 178 -7.47 8.83 -13.36
C PHE A 178 -6.94 8.18 -14.63
N ARG A 179 -7.60 8.42 -15.78
CA ARG A 179 -7.16 7.95 -17.10
C ARG A 179 -6.59 9.13 -17.90
N PRO A 180 -5.26 9.24 -18.05
CA PRO A 180 -4.64 10.36 -18.76
C PRO A 180 -5.06 10.46 -20.24
N SER A 181 -5.24 9.34 -20.93
CA SER A 181 -5.58 9.30 -22.36
C SER A 181 -6.96 9.88 -22.66
N ASN A 182 -7.92 9.73 -21.74
CA ASN A 182 -9.28 10.22 -21.89
C ASN A 182 -9.59 11.42 -20.97
N GLU A 183 -8.60 11.87 -20.19
CA GLU A 183 -8.74 12.97 -19.25
C GLU A 183 -9.98 12.84 -18.35
N LEU A 184 -10.18 11.66 -17.76
CA LEU A 184 -11.36 11.39 -16.94
C LEU A 184 -11.04 10.64 -15.64
N PHE A 185 -11.91 10.87 -14.64
CA PHE A 185 -11.95 10.07 -13.44
C PHE A 185 -13.03 9.01 -13.56
N GLU A 186 -12.62 7.76 -13.48
CA GLU A 186 -13.53 6.62 -13.43
C GLU A 186 -13.65 6.13 -12.00
N ALA A 187 -14.87 6.06 -11.47
CA ALA A 187 -15.10 5.55 -10.12
C ALA A 187 -14.75 4.06 -10.06
N LYS A 188 -13.99 3.66 -9.04
CA LYS A 188 -13.62 2.26 -8.79
C LYS A 188 -14.17 1.79 -7.45
N SER A 189 -14.51 0.51 -7.38
CA SER A 189 -14.91 -0.10 -6.12
C SER A 189 -13.72 -0.12 -5.16
N ILE A 190 -14.01 0.09 -3.88
CA ILE A 190 -13.05 -0.05 -2.80
C ILE A 190 -13.35 -1.37 -2.11
N ASP A 191 -12.33 -2.22 -2.01
CA ASP A 191 -12.38 -3.48 -1.30
C ASP A 191 -11.64 -3.35 0.03
N ILE A 192 -12.35 -3.56 1.12
CA ILE A 192 -11.82 -3.36 2.48
C ILE A 192 -11.46 -4.71 3.06
N VAL A 193 -10.16 -4.97 3.17
CA VAL A 193 -9.62 -6.22 3.69
C VAL A 193 -10.01 -6.41 5.15
N ASN A 194 -10.73 -7.50 5.44
CA ASN A 194 -11.23 -7.85 6.76
C ASN A 194 -11.20 -9.38 6.99
N ILE A 195 -11.36 -9.81 8.25
CA ILE A 195 -11.29 -11.23 8.67
C ILE A 195 -12.61 -11.98 8.39
N GLY A 196 -13.63 -11.30 7.86
CA GLY A 196 -14.97 -11.85 7.67
C GLY A 196 -15.01 -13.04 6.69
N PRO A 197 -16.07 -13.86 6.74
CA PRO A 197 -16.20 -15.07 5.93
C PRO A 197 -16.21 -14.80 4.41
N ALA A 198 -16.65 -13.62 3.98
CA ALA A 198 -16.60 -13.19 2.58
C ALA A 198 -15.16 -13.07 2.04
N PHE A 199 -14.17 -12.90 2.93
CA PHE A 199 -12.75 -12.82 2.58
C PHE A 199 -12.08 -14.19 2.40
N ARG A 200 -12.78 -15.31 2.70
CA ARG A 200 -12.23 -16.65 2.48
C ARG A 200 -11.93 -16.94 1.00
N GLY A 201 -12.63 -16.29 0.07
CA GLY A 201 -12.37 -16.42 -1.36
C GLY A 201 -11.01 -15.88 -1.81
N HIS A 202 -10.39 -14.98 -1.03
CA HIS A 202 -9.06 -14.46 -1.32
C HIS A 202 -7.92 -15.42 -0.95
N TYR A 203 -8.18 -16.47 -0.14
CA TYR A 203 -7.25 -17.61 -0.03
C TYR A 203 -7.19 -18.45 -1.32
N GLY A 204 -8.01 -18.15 -2.34
CA GLY A 204 -7.92 -18.75 -3.67
C GLY A 204 -6.81 -18.17 -4.55
N SER A 205 -6.24 -17.01 -4.18
CA SER A 205 -5.06 -16.46 -4.84
C SER A 205 -3.82 -16.91 -4.08
N PHE A 206 -3.01 -17.79 -4.67
CA PHE A 206 -1.77 -18.30 -4.07
C PHE A 206 -0.60 -17.29 -4.14
N THR A 207 -0.87 -16.03 -4.48
CA THR A 207 0.13 -14.95 -4.49
C THR A 207 0.20 -14.30 -3.09
N PRO A 208 1.37 -14.33 -2.43
CA PRO A 208 1.51 -13.75 -1.10
C PRO A 208 1.52 -12.21 -1.17
N ASP A 209 0.54 -11.58 -0.54
CA ASP A 209 0.54 -10.13 -0.29
C ASP A 209 1.48 -9.73 0.88
N SER A 210 1.96 -10.73 1.62
CA SER A 210 2.83 -10.55 2.79
C SER A 210 4.31 -10.60 2.40
N PRO A 211 5.18 -9.84 3.09
CA PRO A 211 6.63 -9.91 2.90
C PRO A 211 7.27 -11.16 3.51
N PHE A 212 6.49 -12.24 3.70
CA PHE A 212 7.03 -13.51 4.17
C PHE A 212 7.95 -14.12 3.10
N PRO A 213 9.06 -14.77 3.51
CA PRO A 213 9.94 -15.43 2.56
C PRO A 213 9.16 -16.50 1.79
N HIS A 214 9.43 -16.60 0.49
CA HIS A 214 8.88 -17.67 -0.32
C HIS A 214 9.47 -19.00 0.15
N LEU A 215 8.64 -19.82 0.78
CA LEU A 215 9.03 -21.16 1.17
C LEU A 215 8.85 -22.09 -0.03
N VAL A 216 9.94 -22.59 -0.59
CA VAL A 216 9.89 -23.59 -1.66
C VAL A 216 9.34 -24.88 -1.05
N CYS A 217 8.16 -25.29 -1.48
CA CYS A 217 7.67 -26.62 -1.17
C CYS A 217 8.45 -27.60 -2.05
N GLU A 218 9.32 -28.41 -1.47
CA GLU A 218 9.93 -29.56 -2.17
C GLU A 218 8.83 -30.59 -2.46
N MET A 219 8.00 -30.33 -3.46
CA MET A 219 7.33 -31.41 -4.19
C MET A 219 8.45 -32.27 -4.72
N ARG A 220 8.57 -33.53 -4.26
CA ARG A 220 9.61 -34.49 -4.70
C ARG A 220 9.74 -34.46 -6.23
N VAL A 221 10.63 -33.62 -6.74
CA VAL A 221 11.07 -33.67 -8.12
C VAL A 221 11.92 -34.92 -8.20
N SER A 222 11.68 -35.72 -9.23
CA SER A 222 12.21 -37.05 -9.48
C SER A 222 13.59 -37.37 -8.87
N PRO A 223 13.84 -38.62 -8.45
CA PRO A 223 15.04 -39.03 -7.69
C PRO A 223 16.35 -39.05 -8.51
N MET A 224 16.50 -38.18 -9.51
CA MET A 224 17.63 -38.13 -10.45
C MET A 224 18.39 -36.79 -10.44
N ASN A 225 18.23 -35.95 -9.42
CA ASN A 225 18.99 -34.70 -9.25
C ASN A 225 19.91 -34.75 -8.01
N GLU A 226 20.67 -35.83 -7.86
CA GLU A 226 21.85 -35.83 -6.99
C GLU A 226 23.06 -35.54 -7.88
N ASP A 227 23.49 -34.26 -7.95
CA ASP A 227 24.88 -33.84 -8.22
C ASP A 227 24.93 -32.40 -8.73
N LYS A 228 24.83 -31.40 -7.83
CA LYS A 228 25.41 -30.05 -8.05
C LYS A 228 25.84 -29.43 -6.72
N ASN A 229 27.12 -29.58 -6.38
CA ASN A 229 27.73 -29.06 -5.15
C ASN A 229 28.30 -27.63 -5.31
N ASP A 230 27.75 -26.83 -6.24
CA ASP A 230 28.20 -25.46 -6.53
C ASP A 230 27.27 -24.36 -5.93
N GLU A 231 26.24 -24.73 -5.17
CA GLU A 231 25.14 -23.82 -4.78
C GLU A 231 25.29 -23.10 -3.42
N ASN A 232 26.34 -23.37 -2.65
CA ASN A 232 26.37 -23.03 -1.23
C ASN A 232 26.39 -21.50 -0.94
N LEU A 233 27.12 -20.70 -1.72
CA LEU A 233 27.20 -19.24 -1.51
C LEU A 233 25.89 -18.51 -1.86
N ASN A 234 25.22 -18.93 -2.93
CA ASN A 234 23.94 -18.35 -3.34
C ASN A 234 22.84 -18.72 -2.34
N LEU A 235 22.85 -19.96 -1.84
CA LEU A 235 21.94 -20.43 -0.81
C LEU A 235 22.12 -19.68 0.51
N ILE A 236 23.37 -19.49 0.99
CA ILE A 236 23.65 -18.71 2.20
C ILE A 236 23.16 -17.26 2.03
N LYS A 237 23.41 -16.65 0.87
CA LYS A 237 22.94 -15.28 0.57
C LYS A 237 21.41 -15.22 0.56
N GLN A 238 20.73 -16.22 0.01
CA GLN A 238 19.28 -16.28 -0.03
C GLN A 238 18.69 -16.48 1.37
N ASN A 239 19.18 -17.45 2.13
CA ASN A 239 18.78 -17.67 3.52
C ASN A 239 18.97 -16.42 4.39
N SER A 240 20.06 -15.66 4.16
CA SER A 240 20.28 -14.39 4.87
C SER A 240 19.25 -13.31 4.51
N LYS A 241 18.73 -13.31 3.27
CA LYS A 241 17.67 -12.39 2.84
C LYS A 241 16.33 -12.82 3.41
N ASP A 242 16.03 -14.11 3.37
CA ASP A 242 14.79 -14.68 3.87
C ASP A 242 14.69 -14.49 5.38
N GLN A 243 15.81 -14.67 6.10
CA GLN A 243 15.87 -14.40 7.54
C GLN A 243 15.67 -12.92 7.84
N LYS A 244 16.19 -12.01 7.00
CA LYS A 244 15.91 -10.58 7.14
C LYS A 244 14.44 -10.25 6.93
N GLN A 245 13.80 -10.84 5.92
CA GLN A 245 12.36 -10.66 5.68
C GLN A 245 11.52 -11.18 6.86
N LEU A 246 11.85 -12.36 7.37
CA LEU A 246 11.17 -12.95 8.51
C LEU A 246 11.34 -12.12 9.78
N ASN A 247 12.55 -11.62 10.06
CA ASN A 247 12.84 -10.75 11.20
C ASN A 247 12.03 -9.43 11.20
N MET A 248 11.49 -9.02 10.04
CA MET A 248 10.57 -7.88 9.96
C MET A 248 9.23 -8.18 10.63
N CYS A 249 8.77 -9.42 10.57
CA CYS A 249 7.42 -9.83 10.98
C CYS A 249 7.42 -10.64 12.28
N ALA A 250 8.42 -11.50 12.49
CA ALA A 250 8.57 -12.36 13.64
C ALA A 250 9.95 -12.14 14.29
N GLU A 251 9.97 -11.75 15.56
CA GLU A 251 11.21 -11.44 16.25
C GLU A 251 11.98 -12.72 16.62
N GLY A 252 13.15 -12.93 15.98
CA GLY A 252 14.05 -14.03 16.31
C GLY A 252 13.58 -15.42 15.88
N PHE A 253 12.50 -15.53 15.10
CA PHE A 253 12.05 -16.80 14.54
C PHE A 253 12.97 -17.23 13.39
N GLU A 254 13.42 -18.48 13.38
CA GLU A 254 14.36 -18.96 12.36
C GLU A 254 13.63 -19.44 11.09
N VAL A 255 14.14 -19.08 9.92
CA VAL A 255 13.59 -19.56 8.63
C VAL A 255 13.63 -21.09 8.54
N GLY A 256 14.63 -21.73 9.13
CA GLY A 256 14.73 -23.20 9.19
C GLY A 256 13.62 -23.87 10.01
N SER A 257 12.90 -23.12 10.86
CA SER A 257 11.71 -23.60 11.55
C SER A 257 10.46 -23.50 10.67
N LEU A 258 10.42 -22.56 9.72
CA LEU A 258 9.32 -22.44 8.76
C LEU A 258 9.25 -23.62 7.79
N THR A 259 10.38 -24.21 7.41
CA THR A 259 10.39 -25.38 6.51
C THR A 259 9.67 -26.58 7.13
N ARG A 260 9.66 -26.70 8.46
CA ARG A 260 8.93 -27.75 9.20
C ARG A 260 7.41 -27.56 9.20
N LEU A 261 6.93 -26.35 8.86
CA LEU A 261 5.50 -26.09 8.62
C LEU A 261 5.04 -26.61 7.24
N LEU A 262 5.95 -27.13 6.42
CA LEU A 262 5.65 -27.74 5.12
C LEU A 262 5.84 -29.27 5.18
N GLY A 263 5.07 -30.01 4.37
CA GLY A 263 5.22 -31.46 4.21
C GLY A 263 4.55 -32.30 5.32
N SER A 264 4.99 -33.56 5.46
CA SER A 264 4.38 -34.55 6.37
C SER A 264 4.59 -34.25 7.85
N GLU A 265 5.58 -33.42 8.21
CA GLU A 265 5.86 -33.00 9.58
C GLU A 265 4.90 -31.90 10.08
N ALA A 266 4.31 -31.14 9.16
CA ALA A 266 3.42 -30.02 9.46
C ALA A 266 2.19 -30.41 10.30
N ALA A 267 1.66 -31.62 10.11
CA ALA A 267 0.48 -32.11 10.82
C ALA A 267 0.67 -32.19 12.36
N ASN A 268 1.92 -32.31 12.81
CA ASN A 268 2.26 -32.42 14.24
C ASN A 268 3.01 -31.19 14.77
N TYR A 269 3.23 -30.16 13.94
CA TYR A 269 4.03 -28.99 14.28
C TYR A 269 3.18 -27.79 14.75
N THR A 270 2.14 -28.06 15.56
CA THR A 270 1.26 -27.02 16.12
C THR A 270 2.02 -26.08 17.05
N ALA A 271 2.90 -26.61 17.90
CA ALA A 271 3.71 -25.83 18.83
C ALA A 271 4.64 -24.83 18.11
N GLY A 272 5.16 -25.18 16.93
CA GLY A 272 5.99 -24.27 16.13
C GLY A 272 5.20 -23.12 15.50
N LEU A 273 3.96 -23.38 15.12
CA LEU A 273 3.05 -22.34 14.64
C LEU A 273 2.64 -21.39 15.77
N GLU A 274 2.37 -21.92 16.96
CA GLU A 274 2.07 -21.12 18.15
C GLU A 274 3.26 -20.22 18.54
N ASP A 275 4.49 -20.75 18.57
CA ASP A 275 5.70 -19.95 18.82
C ASP A 275 5.87 -18.85 17.78
N LEU A 276 5.68 -19.14 16.48
CA LEU A 276 5.71 -18.12 15.42
C LEU A 276 4.73 -16.97 15.71
N TYR A 277 3.47 -17.30 16.02
CA TYR A 277 2.46 -16.28 16.34
C TYR A 277 2.81 -15.49 17.60
N GLU A 278 3.38 -16.14 18.62
CA GLU A 278 3.86 -15.47 19.84
C GLU A 278 4.97 -14.47 19.52
N LYS A 279 5.94 -14.83 18.68
CA LYS A 279 7.01 -13.92 18.24
C LYS A 279 6.48 -12.76 17.40
N MET A 280 5.49 -13.01 16.54
CA MET A 280 4.83 -11.95 15.76
C MET A 280 4.08 -10.98 16.69
N LEU A 281 3.40 -11.49 17.72
CA LEU A 281 2.70 -10.67 18.70
C LEU A 281 3.66 -9.80 19.50
N ALA A 282 4.77 -10.37 19.97
CA ALA A 282 5.83 -9.64 20.67
C ALA A 282 6.40 -8.51 19.79
N LYS A 283 6.62 -8.78 18.50
CA LYS A 283 7.06 -7.77 17.53
C LYS A 283 6.07 -6.61 17.40
N VAL A 284 4.78 -6.91 17.30
CA VAL A 284 3.71 -5.89 17.21
C VAL A 284 3.67 -5.04 18.48
N GLU A 285 3.81 -5.66 19.66
CA GLU A 285 3.83 -4.92 20.93
C GLU A 285 5.05 -3.98 21.01
N ASN A 286 6.23 -4.45 20.61
CA ASN A 286 7.45 -3.63 20.56
C ASN A 286 7.30 -2.44 19.59
N LEU A 287 6.69 -2.67 18.42
CA LEU A 287 6.38 -1.60 17.46
C LEU A 287 5.36 -0.61 18.03
N ALA A 288 4.34 -1.07 18.74
CA ALA A 288 3.34 -0.20 19.35
C ALA A 288 3.99 0.78 20.36
N ARG A 289 4.89 0.28 21.23
CA ARG A 289 5.64 1.13 22.17
C ARG A 289 6.54 2.14 21.46
N LEU A 290 7.18 1.73 20.35
CA LEU A 290 8.01 2.63 19.55
C LEU A 290 7.17 3.72 18.88
N VAL A 291 6.00 3.37 18.34
CA VAL A 291 5.06 4.30 17.72
C VAL A 291 4.50 5.28 18.74
N GLU A 292 4.20 4.84 19.95
CA GLU A 292 3.77 5.72 21.05
C GLU A 292 4.85 6.78 21.35
N LYS A 293 6.09 6.33 21.61
CA LYS A 293 7.23 7.23 21.88
C LYS A 293 7.52 8.19 20.72
N SER A 294 7.42 7.71 19.48
CA SER A 294 7.60 8.54 18.28
C SER A 294 6.47 9.57 18.16
N SER A 295 5.23 9.17 18.40
CA SER A 295 4.06 10.06 18.34
C SER A 295 4.13 11.18 19.37
N THR A 296 4.62 10.89 20.59
CA THR A 296 4.83 11.94 21.61
C THR A 296 5.89 12.94 21.17
N GLN A 297 6.99 12.48 20.58
CA GLN A 297 8.05 13.36 20.07
C GLN A 297 7.56 14.25 18.93
N VAL A 298 6.79 13.70 17.98
CA VAL A 298 6.19 14.48 16.88
C VAL A 298 5.23 15.53 17.43
N LEU A 299 4.38 15.17 18.40
CA LEU A 299 3.44 16.09 19.02
C LEU A 299 4.15 17.25 19.76
N GLU A 300 5.25 16.96 20.46
CA GLU A 300 6.09 17.99 21.10
C GLU A 300 6.69 18.94 20.06
N GLN A 301 7.22 18.39 18.96
CA GLN A 301 7.82 19.19 17.88
C GLN A 301 6.77 20.05 17.15
N GLU A 302 5.58 19.51 16.86
CA GLU A 302 4.47 20.26 16.28
C GLU A 302 4.04 21.41 17.19
N ASN A 303 3.94 21.16 18.50
CA ASN A 303 3.62 22.19 19.48
C ASN A 303 4.69 23.28 19.55
N HIS A 304 5.96 22.90 19.50
CA HIS A 304 7.08 23.84 19.44
C HIS A 304 7.01 24.71 18.18
N ASN A 305 6.87 24.09 17.01
CA ASN A 305 6.76 24.78 15.71
C ASN A 305 5.55 25.73 15.68
N ARG A 306 4.42 25.32 16.25
CA ARG A 306 3.21 26.15 16.37
C ARG A 306 3.49 27.40 17.22
N LYS A 307 4.17 27.27 18.36
CA LYS A 307 4.56 28.42 19.20
C LYS A 307 5.50 29.37 18.46
N LEU A 308 6.48 28.85 17.71
CA LEU A 308 7.38 29.66 16.89
C LEU A 308 6.63 30.44 15.81
N LYS A 309 5.73 29.78 15.08
CA LYS A 309 4.89 30.44 14.06
C LYS A 309 4.06 31.58 14.66
N TYR A 310 3.48 31.39 15.85
CA TYR A 310 2.75 32.46 16.54
C TYR A 310 3.65 33.62 16.97
N LYS A 311 4.91 33.37 17.36
CA LYS A 311 5.85 34.44 17.68
C LYS A 311 6.19 35.27 16.44
N VAL A 312 6.52 34.61 15.32
CA VAL A 312 6.83 35.30 14.06
C VAL A 312 5.63 36.12 13.57
N ALA A 313 4.42 35.53 13.58
CA ALA A 313 3.20 36.22 13.16
C ALA A 313 2.82 37.42 14.06
N ARG A 314 3.32 37.47 15.30
CA ARG A 314 3.07 38.57 16.25
C ARG A 314 4.17 39.63 16.27
N CYS A 315 5.25 39.47 15.51
CA CYS A 315 6.28 40.48 15.33
C CYS A 315 6.08 41.19 13.98
N PRO A 316 5.26 42.26 13.89
CA PRO A 316 5.23 43.10 12.71
C PRO A 316 6.48 43.99 12.75
N GLY A 317 7.51 43.63 12.00
CA GLY A 317 8.69 44.48 11.90
C GLY A 317 9.91 43.72 11.43
N PHE A 318 9.99 43.50 10.12
CA PHE A 318 11.19 43.53 9.29
C PHE A 318 10.69 43.51 7.84
N GLU A 319 10.17 44.67 7.40
CA GLU A 319 10.27 45.08 5.98
C GLU A 319 11.71 45.51 5.69
#